data_AF-A0A7C5RXZ8-F1
#
_entry.id   AF-A0A7C5RXZ8-F1
#
_cell.length_a   1.000
_cell.length_b   1.000
_cell.length_c   1.000
_cell.angle_alpha   90.00
_cell.angle_beta   90.00
_cell.angle_gamma   90.00
#
_symmetry.space_group_name_H-M   'P 1'
#
loop_
_entity.id
_entity.type
_entity.pdbx_description
1 polymer ?
#
loop_
_entity_poly.entity_id
_entity_poly.type
_entity_poly.pdbx_seq_one_letter_code
_entity_poly.pdbx_strand_id
1 'polypeptide(L)'
;MLKVPIAIPVLPFRFKIIDLFILFFITGILSLIIYTASGWRYEMQPEIQISLDIKYIPLYSANSLVRVFFAYFLSLLFSIWYGYTANRSPLHEKIMIPLLDVLQSIPVLSFLPGVVLAMIAIFPHKRIGLELASILLIFTGQVWNMAFSYYNSINTIPRELIEVTKVFRHNRFTKFLHLDMPFSAIGLIWNSMMSVAGGWFFLMACEMFVLKDKDFRLLGLGSYIQTAANQGDMVHVLYGIGSMILLIVLIDFLIWRPLVAWSQKFRFETVQSEEERESIVLNILRKSSFVRMLTSFASFCLKKIEVFFEKFDSRVKTKSQIIRKIVFFILTIFVLILLLWASLKAIILFLTLSLSDYYSVFIAAIYSIFRTTAALFIAALWTIPLGVYIGMNTKASKILQPIIQIVASVPATAIFPVILLFLLKIGGGLGIGSIFLMLLGTQWYILFNVIAGASSIPQDLRETALIYKISGIQKWKTLILPGIFPYLLTGLITATGGAWNASIVSEYVTFGGETIKTKGLGSMISESTVTGNFGLLLLSTLLMAIIVVSINRIIWKRLFMLAQEKYRLD
;
A
#
# COMPACT_ATOMS: atom_id res chain seq x y z
N MET A 1 -25.08 -7.77 -12.98
CA MET A 1 -23.84 -8.57 -13.05
C MET A 1 -22.68 -7.75 -12.48
N LEU A 2 -22.39 -7.89 -11.20
CA LEU A 2 -21.25 -7.25 -10.55
C LEU A 2 -20.02 -8.15 -10.74
N LYS A 3 -19.18 -7.84 -11.74
CA LYS A 3 -17.83 -8.40 -11.78
C LYS A 3 -17.10 -7.87 -10.56
N VAL A 4 -16.80 -8.75 -9.61
CA VAL A 4 -15.87 -8.47 -8.50
C VAL A 4 -14.60 -7.85 -9.09
N PRO A 5 -14.09 -6.72 -8.59
CA PRO A 5 -12.89 -6.08 -9.13
C PRO A 5 -11.68 -6.99 -8.90
N ILE A 6 -11.09 -7.51 -9.98
CA ILE A 6 -10.05 -8.54 -9.93
C ILE A 6 -8.66 -7.92 -9.91
N ALA A 7 -7.95 -8.01 -8.79
CA ALA A 7 -6.59 -7.47 -8.66
C ALA A 7 -5.51 -8.13 -9.56
N ILE A 8 -5.73 -9.32 -10.12
CA ILE A 8 -4.67 -10.09 -10.80
C ILE A 8 -5.16 -10.67 -12.14
N PRO A 9 -4.52 -10.35 -13.29
CA PRO A 9 -4.89 -10.94 -14.57
C PRO A 9 -4.66 -12.47 -14.61
N VAL A 10 -5.67 -13.15 -15.12
CA VAL A 10 -5.85 -14.61 -15.23
C VAL A 10 -5.05 -15.15 -16.41
N LEU A 11 -3.75 -15.35 -16.24
CA LEU A 11 -2.91 -16.06 -17.21
C LEU A 11 -2.19 -17.23 -16.53
N PRO A 12 -2.19 -18.45 -17.11
CA PRO A 12 -1.52 -19.60 -16.53
C PRO A 12 -0.04 -19.30 -16.27
N PHE A 13 0.47 -19.75 -15.12
CA PHE A 13 1.88 -19.60 -14.75
C PHE A 13 2.74 -20.35 -15.76
N ARG A 14 3.42 -19.60 -16.62
CA ARG A 14 4.53 -20.06 -17.44
C ARG A 14 5.63 -19.04 -17.26
N PHE A 15 6.83 -19.49 -16.89
CA PHE A 15 8.00 -18.63 -16.86
C PHE A 15 8.21 -18.10 -18.28
N LYS A 16 8.00 -16.81 -18.46
CA LYS A 16 8.13 -16.14 -19.77
C LYS A 16 9.41 -15.32 -19.75
N ILE A 17 9.93 -15.02 -20.94
CA ILE A 17 11.09 -14.12 -21.10
C ILE A 17 10.86 -12.77 -20.39
N ILE A 18 9.60 -12.30 -20.32
CA ILE A 18 9.25 -11.08 -19.59
C ILE A 18 9.57 -11.17 -18.08
N ASP A 19 9.52 -12.35 -17.48
CA ASP A 19 9.85 -12.55 -16.07
C ASP A 19 11.35 -12.36 -15.81
N LEU A 20 12.19 -12.79 -16.76
CA LEU A 20 13.63 -12.52 -16.71
C LEU A 20 13.92 -11.02 -16.84
N PHE A 21 13.22 -10.33 -17.75
CA PHE A 21 13.31 -8.86 -17.87
C PHE A 21 12.88 -8.15 -16.60
N ILE A 22 11.81 -8.61 -15.97
CA ILE A 22 11.33 -8.05 -14.70
C ILE A 22 12.36 -8.28 -13.58
N LEU A 23 12.92 -9.49 -13.47
CA LEU A 23 13.95 -9.79 -12.47
C LEU A 23 15.21 -8.93 -12.68
N PHE A 24 15.63 -8.76 -13.93
CA PHE A 24 16.73 -7.89 -14.31
C PHE A 24 16.41 -6.42 -13.97
N PHE A 25 15.18 -5.97 -14.23
CA PHE A 25 14.72 -4.62 -13.89
C PHE A 25 14.74 -4.36 -12.38
N ILE A 26 14.21 -5.30 -11.57
CA ILE A 26 14.24 -5.19 -10.11
C ILE A 26 15.68 -5.15 -9.59
N THR A 27 16.50 -6.09 -10.04
CA THR A 27 17.92 -6.16 -9.65
C THR A 27 18.62 -4.87 -10.02
N GLY A 28 18.46 -4.39 -11.25
CA GLY A 28 19.03 -3.13 -11.70
C GLY A 28 18.58 -1.92 -10.87
N ILE A 29 17.29 -1.79 -10.53
CA ILE A 29 16.82 -0.67 -9.69
C ILE A 29 17.38 -0.77 -8.27
N LEU A 30 17.27 -1.93 -7.62
CA LEU A 30 17.75 -2.10 -6.25
C LEU A 30 19.27 -1.87 -6.17
N SER A 31 20.02 -2.39 -7.13
CA SER A 31 21.46 -2.17 -7.23
C SER A 31 21.81 -0.73 -7.54
N LEU A 32 21.04 -0.02 -8.37
CA LEU A 32 21.23 1.41 -8.62
C LEU A 32 21.06 2.22 -7.32
N ILE A 33 19.99 1.95 -6.57
CA ILE A 33 19.70 2.59 -5.30
C ILE A 33 20.84 2.32 -4.30
N ILE A 34 21.20 1.05 -4.11
CA ILE A 34 22.22 0.64 -3.14
C ILE A 34 23.62 1.11 -3.55
N TYR A 35 23.95 1.11 -4.84
CA TYR A 35 25.24 1.61 -5.32
C TYR A 35 25.34 3.12 -5.15
N THR A 36 24.30 3.87 -5.50
CA THR A 36 24.26 5.32 -5.28
C THR A 36 24.41 5.64 -3.79
N ALA A 37 23.74 4.86 -2.93
CA ALA A 37 23.90 4.92 -1.48
C ALA A 37 25.34 4.61 -1.02
N SER A 38 26.02 3.63 -1.62
CA SER A 38 27.41 3.29 -1.26
C SER A 38 28.44 4.37 -1.65
N GLY A 39 28.11 5.19 -2.66
CA GLY A 39 28.96 6.31 -3.09
C GLY A 39 28.83 7.55 -2.20
N TRP A 40 27.94 7.52 -1.21
CA TRP A 40 27.71 8.62 -0.31
C TRP A 40 28.93 8.93 0.56
N ARG A 41 29.34 10.20 0.57
CA ARG A 41 30.38 10.74 1.44
C ARG A 41 29.74 11.83 2.32
N TYR A 42 29.95 11.74 3.63
CA TYR A 42 29.26 12.57 4.62
C TYR A 42 29.85 13.97 4.71
N GLU A 43 29.01 14.99 4.58
CA GLU A 43 29.28 16.33 5.11
C GLU A 43 28.14 16.71 6.06
N MET A 44 28.52 17.11 7.29
CA MET A 44 27.63 17.29 8.44
C MET A 44 26.40 18.16 8.12
N GLN A 45 25.19 17.63 8.35
CA GLN A 45 24.01 18.42 8.66
C GLN A 45 23.87 18.48 10.18
N PRO A 46 23.45 19.61 10.78
CA PRO A 46 23.26 19.70 12.23
C PRO A 46 22.22 18.68 12.70
N GLU A 47 22.59 17.89 13.71
CA GLU A 47 21.73 16.94 14.42
C GLU A 47 20.48 17.67 14.93
N ILE A 48 19.30 17.20 14.54
CA ILE A 48 18.04 17.83 14.94
C ILE A 48 17.66 17.28 16.30
N GLN A 49 17.79 18.11 17.34
CA GLN A 49 17.24 17.76 18.65
C GLN A 49 15.71 17.81 18.60
N ILE A 50 15.08 16.66 18.82
CA ILE A 50 13.63 16.53 18.94
C ILE A 50 13.23 16.97 20.35
N SER A 51 12.44 18.03 20.45
CA SER A 51 11.89 18.49 21.74
C SER A 51 10.70 17.63 22.14
N LEU A 52 10.65 17.20 23.41
CA LEU A 52 9.52 16.46 23.94
C LEU A 52 8.39 17.37 24.47
N ASP A 53 8.59 18.68 24.50
CA ASP A 53 7.59 19.63 25.00
C ASP A 53 6.31 19.57 24.16
N ILE A 54 5.17 19.43 24.84
CA ILE A 54 3.83 19.18 24.28
C ILE A 54 3.46 20.26 23.25
N LYS A 55 3.98 21.48 23.41
CA LYS A 55 3.76 22.62 22.49
C LYS A 55 4.23 22.35 21.06
N TYR A 56 5.18 21.43 20.86
CA TYR A 56 5.69 21.07 19.53
C TYR A 56 4.89 19.95 18.84
N ILE A 57 4.01 19.25 19.56
CA ILE A 57 3.17 18.18 18.99
C ILE A 57 2.35 18.67 17.78
N PRO A 58 1.70 19.85 17.79
CA PRO A 58 0.99 20.36 16.61
C PRO A 58 1.91 20.58 15.39
N LEU A 59 3.14 21.05 15.61
CA LEU A 59 4.12 21.24 14.54
C LEU A 59 4.55 19.90 13.94
N TYR A 60 4.88 18.93 14.80
CA TYR A 60 5.24 17.57 14.36
C TYR A 60 4.09 16.89 13.63
N SER A 61 2.86 17.07 14.13
CA SER A 61 1.62 16.62 13.50
C SER A 61 1.44 17.21 12.10
N ALA A 62 1.67 18.51 11.93
CA ALA A 62 1.56 19.19 10.64
C ALA A 62 2.59 18.68 9.63
N ASN A 63 3.86 18.51 10.04
CA ASN A 63 4.92 18.01 9.16
C ASN A 63 4.62 16.58 8.68
N SER A 64 4.23 15.69 9.60
CA SER A 64 3.82 14.33 9.28
C SER A 64 2.63 14.31 8.31
N LEU A 65 1.64 15.19 8.54
CA LEU A 65 0.46 15.31 7.67
C LEU A 65 0.81 15.77 6.26
N VAL A 66 1.69 16.76 6.12
CA VAL A 66 2.14 17.27 4.80
C VAL A 66 2.80 16.17 3.98
N ARG A 67 3.68 15.36 4.59
CA ARG A 67 4.36 14.24 3.91
C ARG A 67 3.35 13.21 3.40
N VAL A 68 2.45 12.76 4.27
CA VAL A 68 1.42 11.76 3.92
C VAL A 68 0.49 12.30 2.83
N PHE A 69 0.06 13.56 2.93
CA PHE A 69 -0.81 14.18 1.95
C PHE A 69 -0.15 14.32 0.58
N PHE A 70 1.10 14.78 0.54
CA PHE A 70 1.82 14.97 -0.72
C PHE A 70 2.14 13.63 -1.38
N ALA A 71 2.58 12.63 -0.61
CA ALA A 71 2.74 11.26 -1.09
C ALA A 71 1.42 10.70 -1.64
N TYR A 72 0.30 10.88 -0.93
CA TYR A 72 -1.01 10.42 -1.36
C TYR A 72 -1.44 11.07 -2.68
N PHE A 73 -1.24 12.38 -2.80
CA PHE A 73 -1.56 13.12 -4.03
C PHE A 73 -0.76 12.57 -5.23
N LEU A 74 0.54 12.35 -5.07
CA LEU A 74 1.37 11.73 -6.10
C LEU A 74 0.91 10.31 -6.42
N SER A 75 0.57 9.51 -5.41
CA SER A 75 0.07 8.15 -5.58
C SER A 75 -1.25 8.14 -6.36
N LEU A 76 -2.19 9.04 -6.05
CA LEU A 76 -3.46 9.13 -6.74
C LEU A 76 -3.28 9.48 -8.23
N LEU A 77 -2.44 10.48 -8.52
CA LEU A 77 -2.12 10.87 -9.90
C LEU A 77 -1.47 9.71 -10.67
N PHE A 78 -0.49 9.05 -10.06
CA PHE A 78 0.14 7.88 -10.66
C PHE A 78 -0.87 6.76 -10.92
N SER A 79 -1.71 6.42 -9.94
CA SER A 79 -2.69 5.34 -10.06
C SER A 79 -3.66 5.55 -11.21
N ILE A 80 -4.18 6.77 -11.35
CA ILE A 80 -5.07 7.16 -12.45
C ILE A 80 -4.32 7.07 -13.79
N TRP A 81 -3.14 7.68 -13.89
CA TRP A 81 -2.34 7.67 -15.12
C TRP A 81 -1.93 6.25 -15.55
N TYR A 82 -1.45 5.45 -14.61
CA TYR A 82 -0.93 4.10 -14.83
C TYR A 82 -2.05 3.16 -15.27
N GLY A 83 -3.16 3.12 -14.53
CA GLY A 83 -4.30 2.27 -14.87
C GLY A 83 -4.99 2.72 -16.15
N TYR A 84 -5.13 4.03 -16.39
CA TYR A 84 -5.70 4.55 -17.64
C TYR A 84 -4.86 4.15 -18.86
N THR A 85 -3.53 4.25 -18.75
CA THR A 85 -2.61 3.89 -19.84
C THR A 85 -2.62 2.38 -20.10
N ALA A 86 -2.62 1.56 -19.04
CA ALA A 86 -2.67 0.11 -19.15
C ALA A 86 -3.95 -0.39 -19.86
N ASN A 87 -5.12 0.17 -19.53
CA ASN A 87 -6.40 -0.23 -20.14
C ASN A 87 -6.49 0.04 -21.66
N ARG A 88 -5.78 1.04 -22.18
CA ARG A 88 -5.97 1.51 -23.57
C ARG A 88 -5.16 0.75 -24.61
N SER A 89 -4.22 -0.09 -24.20
CA SER A 89 -3.34 -0.78 -25.14
C SER A 89 -2.98 -2.17 -24.63
N PRO A 90 -3.24 -3.23 -25.43
CA PRO A 90 -2.87 -4.59 -25.05
C PRO A 90 -1.38 -4.77 -24.78
N LEU A 91 -0.51 -3.97 -25.41
CA LEU A 91 0.93 -3.99 -25.15
C LEU A 91 1.24 -3.40 -23.77
N HIS A 92 0.65 -2.25 -23.44
CA HIS A 92 0.86 -1.59 -22.15
C HIS A 92 0.32 -2.46 -21.02
N GLU A 93 -0.88 -3.04 -21.18
CA GLU A 93 -1.44 -3.99 -20.22
C GLU A 93 -0.49 -5.17 -19.94
N LYS A 94 0.03 -5.80 -20.99
CA LYS A 94 0.94 -6.96 -20.88
C LYS A 94 2.27 -6.65 -20.19
N ILE A 95 2.69 -5.40 -20.13
CA ILE A 95 3.95 -4.97 -19.52
C ILE A 95 3.71 -4.33 -18.14
N MET A 96 2.82 -3.34 -18.10
CA MET A 96 2.56 -2.53 -16.91
C MET A 96 1.90 -3.33 -15.80
N ILE A 97 0.89 -4.16 -16.08
CA ILE A 97 0.21 -4.90 -15.00
C ILE A 97 1.14 -5.91 -14.31
N PRO A 98 1.91 -6.76 -15.05
CA PRO A 98 2.91 -7.61 -14.40
C PRO A 98 4.01 -6.84 -13.68
N LEU A 99 4.44 -5.70 -14.22
CA LEU A 99 5.44 -4.85 -13.56
C LEU A 99 4.91 -4.28 -12.24
N LEU A 100 3.67 -3.77 -12.24
CA LEU A 100 2.99 -3.26 -11.05
C LEU A 100 2.83 -4.36 -9.99
N ASP A 101 2.46 -5.57 -10.41
CA ASP A 101 2.29 -6.74 -9.53
C ASP A 101 3.61 -7.17 -8.87
N VAL A 102 4.71 -7.06 -9.60
CA VAL A 102 6.01 -7.39 -9.07
C VAL A 102 6.55 -6.29 -8.16
N LEU A 103 6.42 -5.02 -8.54
CA LEU A 103 6.90 -3.89 -7.74
C LEU A 103 6.15 -3.77 -6.40
N GLN A 104 4.83 -4.03 -6.37
CA GLN A 104 4.07 -4.04 -5.11
C GLN A 104 4.51 -5.12 -4.12
N SER A 105 5.14 -6.18 -4.63
CA SER A 105 5.58 -7.32 -3.84
C SER A 105 6.89 -7.05 -3.10
N ILE A 106 7.61 -5.99 -3.45
CA ILE A 106 8.89 -5.64 -2.81
C ILE A 106 8.59 -4.83 -1.54
N PRO A 107 8.99 -5.32 -0.36
CA PRO A 107 8.75 -4.59 0.89
C PRO A 107 9.48 -3.25 0.89
N VAL A 108 8.76 -2.14 1.09
CA VAL A 108 9.31 -0.78 1.00
C VAL A 108 10.47 -0.57 1.97
N LEU A 109 10.33 -1.11 3.19
CA LEU A 109 11.34 -0.97 4.23
C LEU A 109 12.64 -1.69 3.91
N SER A 110 12.63 -2.66 2.99
CA SER A 110 13.84 -3.38 2.60
C SER A 110 14.86 -2.50 1.88
N PHE A 111 14.37 -1.49 1.17
CA PHE A 111 15.21 -0.55 0.42
C PHE A 111 15.14 0.89 0.97
N LEU A 112 14.42 1.12 2.07
CA LEU A 112 14.36 2.43 2.75
C LEU A 112 15.75 3.03 2.99
N PRO A 113 16.72 2.29 3.54
CA PRO A 113 18.06 2.84 3.80
C PRO A 113 18.79 3.23 2.53
N GLY A 114 18.69 2.39 1.50
CA GLY A 114 19.26 2.67 0.19
C GLY A 114 18.65 3.92 -0.44
N VAL A 115 17.33 4.10 -0.37
CA VAL A 115 16.66 5.28 -0.92
C VAL A 115 17.04 6.54 -0.16
N VAL A 116 17.06 6.50 1.18
CA VAL A 116 17.47 7.63 2.02
C VAL A 116 18.89 8.06 1.67
N LEU A 117 19.84 7.13 1.67
CA LEU A 117 21.23 7.42 1.34
C LEU A 117 21.42 7.89 -0.11
N ALA A 118 20.68 7.30 -1.07
CA ALA A 118 20.73 7.73 -2.47
C ALA A 118 20.20 9.16 -2.66
N MET A 119 19.10 9.52 -1.99
CA MET A 119 18.56 10.89 -2.09
C MET A 119 19.48 11.92 -1.44
N ILE A 120 20.15 11.58 -0.34
CA ILE A 120 21.17 12.44 0.27
C ILE A 120 22.37 12.60 -0.67
N ALA A 121 22.79 11.52 -1.34
CA ALA A 121 23.88 11.59 -2.32
C ALA A 121 23.53 12.46 -3.54
N ILE A 122 22.26 12.48 -3.97
CA ILE A 122 21.78 13.30 -5.10
C ILE A 122 21.59 14.77 -4.70
N PHE A 123 21.11 15.04 -3.47
CA PHE A 123 20.88 16.38 -2.95
C PHE A 123 21.78 16.65 -1.73
N PRO A 124 23.11 16.73 -1.92
CA PRO A 124 24.03 16.93 -0.82
C PRO A 124 23.77 18.31 -0.17
N HIS A 125 23.94 18.37 1.15
CA HIS A 125 23.78 19.59 1.98
C HIS A 125 22.37 20.18 2.09
N LYS A 126 21.31 19.53 1.60
CA LYS A 126 19.92 20.01 1.77
C LYS A 126 19.03 18.95 2.43
N ARG A 127 18.26 19.38 3.45
CA ARG A 127 17.21 18.56 4.10
C ARG A 127 16.17 18.02 3.12
N ILE A 128 16.03 18.66 1.95
CA ILE A 128 15.14 18.24 0.88
C ILE A 128 15.38 16.78 0.45
N GLY A 129 16.62 16.28 0.51
CA GLY A 129 16.92 14.89 0.15
C GLY A 129 16.21 13.88 1.07
N LEU A 130 16.23 14.12 2.39
CA LEU A 130 15.53 13.29 3.37
C LEU A 130 14.01 13.39 3.25
N GLU A 131 13.49 14.61 3.04
CA GLU A 131 12.06 14.85 2.82
C GLU A 131 11.55 14.14 1.56
N LEU A 132 12.28 14.24 0.45
CA LEU A 132 11.95 13.55 -0.81
C LEU A 132 12.07 12.03 -0.68
N ALA A 133 13.08 11.53 0.05
CA ALA A 133 13.20 10.10 0.33
C ALA A 133 11.98 9.59 1.10
N SER A 134 11.57 10.29 2.16
CA SER A 134 10.38 9.94 2.95
C SER A 134 9.12 9.96 2.10
N ILE A 135 8.88 11.02 1.33
CA ILE A 135 7.73 11.13 0.43
C ILE A 135 7.73 9.99 -0.59
N LEU A 136 8.87 9.68 -1.20
CA LEU A 136 9.00 8.60 -2.18
C LEU A 136 8.68 7.23 -1.56
N LEU A 137 9.16 6.97 -0.35
CA LEU A 137 8.90 5.72 0.37
C LEU A 137 7.44 5.60 0.82
N ILE A 138 6.81 6.68 1.27
CA ILE A 138 5.38 6.68 1.58
C ILE A 138 4.57 6.47 0.28
N PHE A 139 4.95 7.13 -0.80
CA PHE A 139 4.32 6.99 -2.12
C PHE A 139 4.35 5.53 -2.60
N THR A 140 5.49 4.86 -2.51
CA THR A 140 5.59 3.44 -2.88
C THR A 140 4.73 2.59 -1.96
N GLY A 141 4.56 2.93 -0.69
CA GLY A 141 3.62 2.23 0.19
C GLY A 141 2.13 2.41 -0.16
N GLN A 142 1.77 3.53 -0.78
CA GLN A 142 0.37 3.93 -1.01
C GLN A 142 -0.16 3.57 -2.41
N VAL A 143 0.69 3.52 -3.43
CA VAL A 143 0.25 3.61 -4.83
C VAL A 143 -0.39 2.34 -5.40
N TRP A 144 0.01 1.16 -4.92
CA TRP A 144 -0.30 -0.12 -5.58
C TRP A 144 -1.79 -0.45 -5.61
N ASN A 145 -2.45 -0.48 -4.44
CA ASN A 145 -3.87 -0.84 -4.33
C ASN A 145 -4.77 0.10 -5.13
N MET A 146 -4.48 1.41 -5.11
CA MET A 146 -5.21 2.40 -5.89
C MET A 146 -5.02 2.20 -7.40
N ALA A 147 -3.81 1.89 -7.86
CA ALA A 147 -3.52 1.67 -9.27
C ALA A 147 -4.27 0.45 -9.81
N PHE A 148 -4.25 -0.68 -9.08
CA PHE A 148 -5.05 -1.86 -9.42
C PHE A 148 -6.53 -1.57 -9.36
N SER A 149 -7.02 -0.91 -8.31
CA SER A 149 -8.44 -0.56 -8.19
C SER A 149 -8.92 0.26 -9.38
N TYR A 150 -8.19 1.31 -9.76
CA TYR A 150 -8.57 2.16 -10.88
C TYR A 150 -8.61 1.36 -12.19
N TYR A 151 -7.54 0.61 -12.48
CA TYR A 151 -7.44 -0.27 -13.65
C TYR A 151 -8.60 -1.29 -13.72
N ASN A 152 -8.94 -1.92 -12.61
CA ASN A 152 -10.01 -2.91 -12.56
C ASN A 152 -11.41 -2.29 -12.70
N SER A 153 -11.63 -1.13 -12.07
CA SER A 153 -12.89 -0.41 -12.21
C SER A 153 -13.16 -0.05 -13.67
N ILE A 154 -12.17 0.48 -14.40
CA ILE A 154 -12.39 0.85 -15.81
C ILE A 154 -12.54 -0.37 -16.74
N ASN A 155 -11.94 -1.51 -16.41
CA ASN A 155 -12.11 -2.77 -17.15
C ASN A 155 -13.44 -3.48 -16.88
N THR A 156 -14.15 -3.11 -15.82
CA THR A 156 -15.44 -3.69 -15.45
C THR A 156 -16.63 -2.85 -15.91
N ILE A 157 -16.38 -1.73 -16.59
CA ILE A 157 -17.42 -0.88 -17.20
C ILE A 157 -18.25 -1.72 -18.19
N PRO A 158 -19.59 -1.75 -18.06
CA PRO A 158 -20.48 -2.42 -19.00
C PRO A 158 -20.33 -1.90 -20.44
N ARG A 159 -20.47 -2.78 -21.42
CA ARG A 159 -20.28 -2.43 -22.85
C ARG A 159 -21.27 -1.38 -23.31
N GLU A 160 -22.48 -1.41 -22.76
CA GLU A 160 -23.59 -0.52 -23.06
C GLU A 160 -23.20 0.94 -22.79
N LEU A 161 -22.57 1.22 -21.64
CA LEU A 161 -22.09 2.57 -21.30
C LEU A 161 -20.97 3.03 -22.25
N ILE A 162 -20.11 2.10 -22.68
CA ILE A 162 -19.05 2.39 -23.65
C ILE A 162 -19.66 2.75 -25.01
N GLU A 163 -20.66 2.00 -25.49
CA GLU A 163 -21.34 2.30 -26.76
C GLU A 163 -22.08 3.64 -26.69
N VAL A 164 -22.73 3.96 -25.57
CA VAL A 164 -23.36 5.28 -25.35
C VAL A 164 -22.33 6.41 -25.55
N THR A 165 -21.13 6.31 -24.98
CA THR A 165 -20.10 7.35 -25.19
C THR A 165 -19.67 7.51 -26.65
N LYS A 166 -19.72 6.43 -27.44
CA LYS A 166 -19.45 6.49 -28.89
C LYS A 166 -20.58 7.16 -29.66
N VAL A 167 -21.83 6.88 -29.29
CA VAL A 167 -23.03 7.52 -29.89
C VAL A 167 -23.01 9.02 -29.65
N PHE A 168 -22.70 9.45 -28.42
CA PHE A 168 -22.52 10.88 -28.07
C PHE A 168 -21.22 11.50 -28.59
N ARG A 169 -20.41 10.73 -29.35
CA ARG A 169 -19.13 11.17 -29.92
C ARG A 169 -18.16 11.78 -28.89
N HIS A 170 -18.20 11.29 -27.66
CA HIS A 170 -17.28 11.75 -26.62
C HIS A 170 -15.83 11.46 -27.05
N ASN A 171 -14.97 12.48 -26.96
CA ASN A 171 -13.54 12.30 -27.15
C ASN A 171 -12.93 11.53 -25.97
N ARG A 172 -11.61 11.26 -26.03
CA ARG A 172 -10.93 10.48 -24.97
C ARG A 172 -10.98 11.15 -23.60
N PHE A 173 -10.84 12.48 -23.56
CA PHE A 173 -10.83 13.26 -22.32
C PHE A 173 -12.24 13.39 -21.72
N THR A 174 -13.25 13.68 -22.54
CA THR A 174 -14.66 13.70 -22.15
C THR A 174 -15.12 12.34 -21.65
N LYS A 175 -14.77 11.24 -22.33
CA LYS A 175 -15.03 9.88 -21.84
C LYS A 175 -14.35 9.64 -20.49
N PHE A 176 -13.09 10.06 -20.34
CA PHE A 176 -12.36 9.92 -19.08
C PHE A 176 -13.07 10.65 -17.92
N LEU A 177 -13.50 11.89 -18.13
CA LEU A 177 -14.17 12.69 -17.11
C LEU A 177 -15.60 12.22 -16.79
N HIS A 178 -16.37 11.78 -17.78
CA HIS A 178 -17.80 11.50 -17.63
C HIS A 178 -18.13 10.01 -17.45
N LEU A 179 -17.21 9.10 -17.78
CA LEU A 179 -17.42 7.66 -17.63
C LEU A 179 -16.33 7.01 -16.77
N ASP A 180 -15.06 7.11 -17.18
CA ASP A 180 -13.98 6.34 -16.55
C ASP A 180 -13.77 6.76 -15.07
N MET A 181 -13.74 8.07 -14.78
CA MET A 181 -13.58 8.62 -13.41
C MET A 181 -14.81 8.38 -12.51
N PRO A 182 -16.05 8.69 -12.91
CA PRO A 182 -17.25 8.41 -12.11
C PRO A 182 -17.39 6.94 -11.74
N PHE A 183 -17.19 6.04 -12.71
CA PHE A 183 -17.34 4.60 -12.49
C PHE A 183 -16.27 4.03 -11.53
N SER A 184 -15.07 4.60 -11.54
CA SER A 184 -13.97 4.21 -10.65
C SER A 184 -13.98 4.91 -9.30
N ALA A 185 -14.79 5.96 -9.11
CA ALA A 185 -14.74 6.82 -7.92
C ALA A 185 -14.88 6.05 -6.60
N ILE A 186 -15.85 5.13 -6.52
CA ILE A 186 -16.09 4.33 -5.30
C ILE A 186 -14.87 3.47 -4.96
N GLY A 187 -14.37 2.71 -5.93
CA GLY A 187 -13.18 1.86 -5.75
C GLY A 187 -11.95 2.68 -5.39
N LEU A 188 -11.74 3.81 -6.07
CA LEU A 188 -10.60 4.69 -5.85
C LEU A 188 -10.61 5.34 -4.47
N ILE A 189 -11.77 5.81 -3.98
CA ILE A 189 -11.91 6.41 -2.65
C ILE A 189 -11.68 5.38 -1.55
N TRP A 190 -12.25 4.18 -1.68
CA TRP A 190 -12.05 3.10 -0.70
C TRP A 190 -10.58 2.68 -0.63
N ASN A 191 -9.94 2.47 -1.78
CA ASN A 191 -8.52 2.11 -1.83
C ASN A 191 -7.62 3.28 -1.41
N SER A 192 -8.03 4.53 -1.62
CA SER A 192 -7.32 5.71 -1.09
C SER A 192 -7.25 5.71 0.43
N MET A 193 -8.36 5.43 1.11
CA MET A 193 -8.41 5.34 2.56
C MET A 193 -7.46 4.27 3.10
N MET A 194 -7.51 3.07 2.51
CA MET A 194 -6.62 1.96 2.89
C MET A 194 -5.15 2.26 2.61
N SER A 195 -4.86 2.89 1.47
CA SER A 195 -3.51 3.32 1.13
C SER A 195 -2.97 4.35 2.12
N VAL A 196 -3.76 5.38 2.47
CA VAL A 196 -3.32 6.38 3.46
C VAL A 196 -3.11 5.76 4.84
N ALA A 197 -3.97 4.82 5.26
CA ALA A 197 -3.76 4.05 6.49
C ALA A 197 -2.40 3.31 6.48
N GLY A 198 -2.07 2.62 5.37
CA GLY A 198 -0.75 2.00 5.18
C GLY A 198 0.40 3.02 5.11
N GLY A 199 0.16 4.21 4.55
CA GLY A 199 1.15 5.29 4.46
C GLY A 199 1.67 5.75 5.82
N TRP A 200 0.84 5.74 6.86
CA TRP A 200 1.27 6.07 8.23
C TRP A 200 2.29 5.08 8.80
N PHE A 201 2.20 3.79 8.43
CA PHE A 201 3.19 2.79 8.82
C PHE A 201 4.58 3.13 8.26
N PHE A 202 4.64 3.50 6.98
CA PHE A 202 5.89 3.90 6.32
C PHE A 202 6.40 5.27 6.77
N LEU A 203 5.49 6.22 7.05
CA LEU A 203 5.83 7.52 7.61
C LEU A 203 6.61 7.37 8.91
N MET A 204 6.10 6.56 9.84
CA MET A 204 6.77 6.30 11.13
C MET A 204 8.20 5.80 10.92
N ALA A 205 8.38 4.80 10.07
CA ALA A 205 9.69 4.22 9.78
C ALA A 205 10.67 5.23 9.13
N CYS A 206 10.16 6.13 8.27
CA CYS A 206 10.98 7.18 7.66
C CYS A 206 11.36 8.27 8.68
N GLU A 207 10.43 8.69 9.53
CA GLU A 207 10.67 9.75 10.50
C GLU A 207 11.64 9.29 11.59
N MET A 208 11.52 8.05 12.07
CA MET A 208 12.39 7.51 13.13
C MET A 208 13.75 6.97 12.63
N PHE A 209 14.08 7.14 11.35
CA PHE A 209 15.22 6.45 10.74
C PHE A 209 16.55 6.94 11.32
N VAL A 210 17.33 5.99 11.86
CA VAL A 210 18.68 6.20 12.40
C VAL A 210 19.60 5.11 11.84
N LEU A 211 20.86 5.46 11.56
CA LEU A 211 21.83 4.56 10.96
C LEU A 211 23.19 4.66 11.65
N LYS A 212 23.60 3.60 12.38
CA LYS A 212 24.78 3.63 13.27
C LYS A 212 24.70 4.84 14.22
N ASP A 213 25.74 5.66 14.23
CA ASP A 213 25.88 6.90 15.00
C ASP A 213 25.28 8.11 14.27
N LYS A 214 24.60 7.91 13.14
CA LYS A 214 24.06 8.99 12.32
C LYS A 214 22.56 9.07 12.44
N ASP A 215 22.10 10.24 12.81
CA ASP A 215 20.71 10.57 12.95
C ASP A 215 20.14 11.12 11.64
N PHE A 216 19.18 10.41 11.05
CA PHE A 216 18.45 10.83 9.85
C PHE A 216 16.98 11.16 10.16
N ARG A 217 16.66 11.34 11.45
CA ARG A 217 15.29 11.62 11.86
C ARG A 217 14.77 12.91 11.26
N LEU A 218 13.50 12.88 10.86
CA LEU A 218 12.78 14.04 10.36
C LEU A 218 11.90 14.66 11.46
N LEU A 219 11.64 15.96 11.41
CA LEU A 219 10.68 16.57 12.34
C LEU A 219 9.28 16.03 12.08
N GLY A 220 8.74 15.24 13.00
CA GLY A 220 7.45 14.57 12.84
C GLY A 220 7.07 13.72 14.05
N LEU A 221 5.83 13.22 14.05
CA LEU A 221 5.28 12.43 15.16
C LEU A 221 6.06 11.14 15.41
N GLY A 222 6.59 10.50 14.36
CA GLY A 222 7.39 9.28 14.50
C GLY A 222 8.69 9.51 15.27
N SER A 223 9.40 10.60 14.97
CA SER A 223 10.61 10.99 15.70
C SER A 223 10.31 11.38 17.13
N TYR A 224 9.19 12.06 17.38
CA TYR A 224 8.74 12.42 18.73
C TYR A 224 8.49 11.16 19.57
N ILE A 225 7.67 10.23 19.05
CA ILE A 225 7.35 8.97 19.72
C ILE A 225 8.62 8.15 19.98
N GLN A 226 9.50 8.02 18.98
CA GLN A 226 10.75 7.27 19.13
C GLN A 226 11.70 7.92 20.16
N THR A 227 11.78 9.25 20.18
CA THR A 227 12.66 9.96 21.14
C THR A 227 12.17 9.79 22.57
N ALA A 228 10.85 9.96 22.80
CA ALA A 228 10.24 9.73 24.10
C ALA A 228 10.41 8.26 24.55
N ALA A 229 10.18 7.33 23.61
CA ALA A 229 10.36 5.90 23.84
C ALA A 229 11.81 5.56 24.26
N ASN A 230 12.81 6.11 23.57
CA ASN A 230 14.23 5.91 23.90
C ASN A 230 14.62 6.46 25.27
N GLN A 231 13.94 7.51 25.75
CA GLN A 231 14.13 8.07 27.10
C GLN A 231 13.34 7.32 28.18
N GLY A 232 12.56 6.29 27.81
CA GLY A 232 11.67 5.58 28.73
C GLY A 232 10.46 6.40 29.17
N ASP A 233 10.21 7.56 28.55
CA ASP A 233 9.12 8.47 28.93
C ASP A 233 7.80 8.03 28.28
N MET A 234 7.07 7.17 28.99
CA MET A 234 5.79 6.64 28.51
C MET A 234 4.70 7.70 28.38
N VAL A 235 4.76 8.79 29.15
CA VAL A 235 3.73 9.84 29.11
C VAL A 235 3.81 10.57 27.78
N HIS A 236 5.01 10.97 27.36
CA HIS A 236 5.20 11.63 26.07
C HIS A 236 4.98 10.68 24.89
N VAL A 237 5.32 9.39 25.02
CA VAL A 237 4.91 8.36 24.03
C VAL A 237 3.39 8.36 23.84
N LEU A 238 2.62 8.36 24.93
CA LEU A 238 1.15 8.38 24.87
C LEU A 238 0.61 9.68 24.27
N TYR A 239 1.21 10.84 24.54
CA TYR A 239 0.83 12.09 23.88
C TYR A 239 1.08 12.05 22.37
N GLY A 240 2.22 11.50 21.93
CA GLY A 240 2.53 11.33 20.52
C GLY A 240 1.53 10.41 19.81
N ILE A 241 1.26 9.22 20.39
CA ILE A 241 0.27 8.27 19.87
C ILE A 241 -1.14 8.89 19.88
N GLY A 242 -1.52 9.56 20.96
CA GLY A 242 -2.83 10.24 21.07
C GLY A 242 -3.02 11.31 19.99
N SER A 243 -1.99 12.13 19.72
CA SER A 243 -2.02 13.11 18.64
C SER A 243 -2.13 12.46 17.27
N MET A 244 -1.42 11.34 17.05
CA MET A 244 -1.52 10.58 15.81
C MET A 244 -2.92 10.02 15.59
N ILE A 245 -3.53 9.41 16.61
CA ILE A 245 -4.90 8.90 16.56
C ILE A 245 -5.88 10.04 16.26
N LEU A 246 -5.72 11.17 16.94
CA LEU A 246 -6.55 12.36 16.71
C LEU A 246 -6.48 12.81 15.25
N LEU A 247 -5.28 12.93 14.65
CA LEU A 247 -5.13 13.28 13.24
C LEU A 247 -5.85 12.30 12.32
N ILE A 248 -5.70 11.00 12.58
CA ILE A 248 -6.29 9.95 11.73
C ILE A 248 -7.82 10.00 11.79
N VAL A 249 -8.39 10.17 12.99
CA VAL A 249 -9.82 10.36 13.19
C VAL A 249 -10.32 11.64 12.51
N LEU A 250 -9.57 12.73 12.62
CA LEU A 250 -9.91 14.00 11.95
C LEU A 250 -9.91 13.84 10.43
N ILE A 251 -8.92 13.15 9.84
CA ILE A 251 -8.87 12.89 8.40
C ILE A 251 -10.05 12.00 7.97
N ASP A 252 -10.36 10.94 8.73
CA ASP A 252 -11.55 10.12 8.45
C ASP A 252 -12.83 10.95 8.45
N PHE A 253 -13.03 11.74 9.49
CA PHE A 253 -14.22 12.55 9.65
C PHE A 253 -14.35 13.67 8.61
N LEU A 254 -13.27 14.42 8.36
CA LEU A 254 -13.27 15.62 7.51
C LEU A 254 -13.12 15.29 6.01
N ILE A 255 -12.41 14.22 5.65
CA ILE A 255 -12.06 13.90 4.26
C ILE A 255 -12.76 12.63 3.82
N TRP A 256 -12.55 11.50 4.51
CA TRP A 256 -13.02 10.21 3.98
C TRP A 256 -14.53 10.02 4.04
N ARG A 257 -15.18 10.28 5.17
CA ARG A 257 -16.65 10.12 5.31
C ARG A 257 -17.43 10.96 4.28
N PRO A 258 -17.11 12.26 4.05
CA PRO A 258 -17.74 13.03 3.00
C PRO A 258 -17.50 12.48 1.59
N LEU A 259 -16.29 12.04 1.27
CA LEU A 259 -15.96 11.48 -0.04
C LEU A 259 -16.71 10.17 -0.29
N VAL A 260 -16.77 9.28 0.71
CA VAL A 260 -17.51 8.02 0.63
C VAL A 260 -19.00 8.31 0.40
N ALA A 261 -19.62 9.19 1.19
CA ALA A 261 -21.02 9.58 1.02
C ALA A 261 -21.27 10.23 -0.37
N TRP A 262 -20.37 11.11 -0.82
CA TRP A 262 -20.45 11.72 -2.15
C TRP A 262 -20.35 10.69 -3.28
N SER A 263 -19.52 9.65 -3.11
CA SER A 263 -19.31 8.63 -4.14
C SER A 263 -20.51 7.72 -4.37
N GLN A 264 -21.46 7.65 -3.42
CA GLN A 264 -22.64 6.80 -3.52
C GLN A 264 -23.53 7.15 -4.73
N LYS A 265 -23.49 8.40 -5.20
CA LYS A 265 -24.22 8.82 -6.41
C LYS A 265 -23.76 8.12 -7.71
N PHE A 266 -22.59 7.47 -7.68
CA PHE A 266 -22.04 6.71 -8.80
C PHE A 266 -22.27 5.20 -8.67
N ARG A 267 -22.99 4.77 -7.64
CA ARG A 267 -23.29 3.36 -7.40
C ARG A 267 -24.23 2.85 -8.49
N PHE A 268 -23.77 1.82 -9.20
CA PHE A 268 -24.53 1.16 -10.26
C PHE A 268 -25.33 0.00 -9.64
N GLU A 269 -26.46 0.32 -8.99
CA GLU A 269 -27.40 -0.65 -8.43
C GLU A 269 -28.79 -0.45 -9.06
N THR A 270 -29.43 -1.55 -9.45
CA THR A 270 -30.78 -1.56 -10.04
C THR A 270 -31.89 -1.51 -8.97
N VAL A 271 -31.54 -1.70 -7.70
CA VAL A 271 -32.46 -1.71 -6.55
C VAL A 271 -31.95 -0.69 -5.53
N GLN A 272 -32.80 0.26 -5.15
CA GLN A 272 -32.48 1.26 -4.11
C GLN A 272 -32.21 0.55 -2.78
N SER A 273 -31.00 0.69 -2.25
CA SER A 273 -30.67 0.26 -0.88
C SER A 273 -31.12 1.34 0.12
N GLU A 274 -31.90 0.95 1.14
CA GLU A 274 -32.64 1.82 2.07
C GLU A 274 -31.80 2.67 3.05
N GLU A 275 -30.47 2.57 3.09
CA GLU A 275 -29.65 3.40 4.00
C GLU A 275 -28.61 4.21 3.22
N GLU A 276 -28.98 5.43 2.80
CA GLU A 276 -28.01 6.44 2.39
C GLU A 276 -27.07 6.74 3.57
N ARG A 277 -25.74 6.65 3.37
CA ARG A 277 -24.79 6.99 4.43
C ARG A 277 -24.73 8.50 4.54
N GLU A 278 -25.49 9.06 5.47
CA GLU A 278 -25.47 10.49 5.73
C GLU A 278 -24.12 10.95 6.30
N SER A 279 -23.56 12.03 5.75
CA SER A 279 -22.36 12.69 6.28
C SER A 279 -22.69 14.14 6.64
N ILE A 280 -22.56 14.46 7.93
CA ILE A 280 -22.79 15.80 8.47
C ILE A 280 -21.90 16.82 7.75
N VAL A 281 -20.61 16.50 7.61
CA VAL A 281 -19.63 17.38 6.96
C VAL A 281 -20.01 17.59 5.49
N LEU A 282 -20.44 16.56 4.77
CA LEU A 282 -20.90 16.72 3.39
C LEU A 282 -22.13 17.65 3.29
N ASN A 283 -23.07 17.53 4.22
CA ASN A 283 -24.25 18.39 4.27
C ASN A 283 -23.87 19.86 4.53
N ILE A 284 -22.91 20.11 5.41
CA ILE A 284 -22.35 21.45 5.64
C ILE A 284 -21.67 21.98 4.37
N LEU A 285 -20.83 21.17 3.72
CA LEU A 285 -20.13 21.55 2.48
C LEU A 285 -21.10 21.90 1.36
N ARG A 286 -22.21 21.15 1.19
CA ARG A 286 -23.24 21.43 0.17
C ARG A 286 -23.99 22.75 0.42
N LYS A 287 -24.13 23.16 1.67
CA LYS A 287 -24.78 24.42 2.08
C LYS A 287 -23.84 25.63 1.99
N SER A 288 -22.53 25.41 1.96
CA SER A 288 -21.53 26.50 1.90
C SER A 288 -21.53 27.22 0.55
N SER A 289 -21.68 28.55 0.59
CA SER A 289 -21.59 29.42 -0.60
C SER A 289 -20.18 29.43 -1.19
N PHE A 290 -19.14 29.33 -0.34
CA PHE A 290 -17.74 29.24 -0.77
C PHE A 290 -17.46 27.95 -1.55
N VAL A 291 -17.95 26.81 -1.05
CA VAL A 291 -17.82 25.53 -1.76
C VAL A 291 -18.58 25.59 -3.08
N ARG A 292 -19.77 26.19 -3.11
CA ARG A 292 -20.52 26.41 -4.35
C ARG A 292 -19.74 27.23 -5.35
N MET A 293 -19.17 28.37 -4.94
CA MET A 293 -18.27 29.19 -5.77
C MET A 293 -17.09 28.38 -6.32
N LEU A 294 -16.43 27.57 -5.47
CA LEU A 294 -15.27 26.77 -5.87
C LEU A 294 -15.66 25.65 -6.85
N THR A 295 -16.80 25.00 -6.64
CA THR A 295 -17.34 23.99 -7.58
C THR A 295 -17.76 24.60 -8.92
N SER A 296 -18.37 25.79 -8.90
CA SER A 296 -18.72 26.53 -10.13
C SER A 296 -17.45 26.95 -10.88
N PHE A 297 -16.44 27.46 -10.20
CA PHE A 297 -15.15 27.80 -10.80
C PHE A 297 -14.44 26.55 -11.38
N ALA A 298 -14.41 25.45 -10.63
CA ALA A 298 -13.85 24.18 -11.11
C ALA A 298 -14.60 23.68 -12.35
N SER A 299 -15.93 23.74 -12.36
CA SER A 299 -16.74 23.34 -13.52
C SER A 299 -16.48 24.22 -14.75
N PHE A 300 -16.27 25.52 -14.55
CA PHE A 300 -15.89 26.46 -15.60
C PHE A 300 -14.52 26.12 -16.19
N CYS A 301 -13.53 25.87 -15.34
CA CYS A 301 -12.19 25.45 -15.76
C CYS A 301 -12.22 24.11 -16.50
N LEU A 302 -12.95 23.12 -15.98
CA LEU A 302 -13.10 21.81 -16.62
C LEU A 302 -13.74 21.93 -18.00
N LYS A 303 -14.80 22.74 -18.14
CA LYS A 303 -15.44 22.98 -19.45
C LYS A 303 -14.49 23.65 -20.44
N LYS A 304 -13.66 24.60 -20.01
CA LYS A 304 -12.63 25.21 -20.88
C LYS A 304 -11.57 24.19 -21.31
N ILE A 305 -11.12 23.34 -20.39
CA ILE A 305 -10.14 22.28 -20.68
C ILE A 305 -10.75 21.27 -21.66
N GLU A 306 -12.01 20.89 -21.46
CA GLU A 306 -12.74 19.97 -22.34
C GLU A 306 -12.84 20.51 -23.77
N VAL A 307 -13.28 21.76 -23.95
CA VAL A 307 -13.33 22.42 -25.26
C VAL A 307 -11.94 22.54 -25.90
N PHE A 308 -10.90 22.75 -25.10
CA PHE A 308 -9.51 22.79 -25.59
C PHE A 308 -9.07 21.42 -26.14
N PHE A 309 -9.33 20.33 -25.41
CA PHE A 309 -8.98 18.98 -25.83
C PHE A 309 -9.84 18.48 -27.01
N GLU A 310 -11.12 18.87 -27.09
CA GLU A 310 -11.97 18.62 -28.26
C GLU A 310 -11.36 19.20 -29.55
N LYS A 311 -10.84 20.43 -29.48
CA LYS A 311 -10.18 21.09 -30.63
C LYS A 311 -8.83 20.45 -30.97
N PHE A 312 -8.12 19.89 -29.98
CA PHE A 312 -6.77 19.34 -30.19
C PHE A 312 -6.77 17.94 -30.82
N ASP A 313 -7.73 17.08 -30.47
CA ASP A 313 -7.81 15.69 -30.98
C ASP A 313 -8.07 15.64 -32.51
N SER A 314 -8.57 16.74 -33.10
CA SER A 314 -8.82 16.86 -34.55
C SER A 314 -7.61 17.31 -35.39
N ARG A 315 -6.53 17.84 -34.79
CA ARG A 315 -5.42 18.48 -35.53
C ARG A 315 -4.08 17.74 -35.52
N VAL A 316 -3.89 16.72 -34.68
CA VAL A 316 -2.59 16.03 -34.56
C VAL A 316 -2.63 14.63 -35.18
N LYS A 317 -2.60 14.58 -36.51
CA LYS A 317 -2.11 13.41 -37.23
C LYS A 317 -0.88 13.84 -38.04
N THR A 318 0.16 13.00 -37.98
CA THR A 318 1.22 12.84 -39.00
C THR A 318 2.64 13.43 -38.75
N LYS A 319 2.91 14.46 -37.93
CA LYS A 319 4.33 14.84 -37.60
C LYS A 319 4.81 14.60 -36.16
N SER A 320 3.91 14.60 -35.17
CA SER A 320 4.25 14.38 -33.74
C SER A 320 4.60 12.92 -33.39
N GLN A 321 4.16 11.94 -34.20
CA GLN A 321 4.39 10.52 -33.91
C GLN A 321 5.85 10.08 -34.04
N ILE A 322 6.62 10.66 -34.98
CA ILE A 322 8.02 10.27 -35.20
C ILE A 322 8.87 10.77 -34.04
N ILE A 323 8.75 12.05 -33.65
CA ILE A 323 9.47 12.63 -32.51
C ILE A 323 9.13 11.87 -31.23
N ARG A 324 7.84 11.56 -30.99
CA ARG A 324 7.42 10.78 -29.82
C ARG A 324 8.03 9.38 -29.81
N LYS A 325 8.11 8.71 -30.97
CA LYS A 325 8.77 7.40 -31.09
C LYS A 325 10.27 7.48 -30.84
N ILE A 326 10.95 8.51 -31.38
CA ILE A 326 12.39 8.73 -31.17
C ILE A 326 12.68 9.02 -29.70
N VAL A 327 11.95 9.95 -29.07
CA VAL A 327 12.11 10.27 -27.64
C VAL A 327 11.86 9.04 -26.78
N PHE A 328 10.79 8.28 -27.07
CA PHE A 328 10.51 7.04 -26.35
C PHE A 328 11.62 6.00 -26.54
N PHE A 329 12.16 5.86 -27.75
CA PHE A 329 13.25 4.93 -28.05
C PHE A 329 14.55 5.31 -27.33
N ILE A 330 14.94 6.59 -27.36
CA ILE A 330 16.11 7.12 -26.64
C ILE A 330 15.93 6.90 -25.14
N LEU A 331 14.77 7.24 -24.58
CA LEU A 331 14.48 7.04 -23.16
C LEU A 331 14.54 5.56 -22.77
N THR A 332 14.01 4.68 -23.62
CA THR A 332 14.03 3.22 -23.38
C THR A 332 15.47 2.70 -23.40
N ILE A 333 16.28 3.10 -24.38
CA ILE A 333 17.70 2.73 -24.44
C ILE A 333 18.45 3.26 -23.21
N PHE A 334 18.23 4.52 -22.83
CA PHE A 334 18.87 5.09 -21.65
C PHE A 334 18.54 4.30 -20.38
N VAL A 335 17.26 3.94 -20.17
CA VAL A 335 16.84 3.10 -19.05
C VAL A 335 17.49 1.71 -19.11
N LEU A 336 17.57 1.08 -20.29
CA LEU A 336 18.21 -0.22 -20.45
C LEU A 336 19.72 -0.17 -20.14
N ILE A 337 20.42 0.87 -20.59
CA ILE A 337 21.85 1.08 -20.29
C ILE A 337 22.05 1.29 -18.78
N LEU A 338 21.21 2.12 -18.16
CA LEU A 338 21.25 2.37 -16.72
C LEU A 338 21.05 1.07 -15.91
N LEU A 339 20.09 0.23 -16.31
CA LEU A 339 19.81 -1.06 -15.67
C LEU A 339 20.94 -2.06 -15.86
N LEU A 340 21.54 -2.08 -17.06
CA LEU A 340 22.71 -2.92 -17.34
C LEU A 340 23.89 -2.51 -16.47
N TRP A 341 24.21 -1.22 -16.42
CA TRP A 341 25.26 -0.69 -15.57
C TRP A 341 25.01 -1.01 -14.09
N ALA A 342 23.78 -0.84 -13.60
CA ALA A 342 23.43 -1.16 -12.22
C ALA A 342 23.53 -2.67 -11.91
N SER A 343 23.15 -3.52 -12.87
CA SER A 343 23.29 -4.98 -12.74
C SER A 343 24.76 -5.41 -12.69
N LEU A 344 25.64 -4.75 -13.45
CA LEU A 344 27.08 -4.98 -13.35
C LEU A 344 27.62 -4.59 -11.97
N LYS A 345 27.13 -3.48 -11.38
CA LYS A 345 27.47 -3.10 -10.00
C LYS A 345 26.93 -4.10 -8.97
N ALA A 346 25.77 -4.70 -9.20
CA ALA A 346 25.22 -5.78 -8.39
C ALA A 346 26.19 -6.96 -8.29
N ILE A 347 26.73 -7.37 -9.45
CA ILE A 347 27.69 -8.48 -9.52
C ILE A 347 28.92 -8.17 -8.67
N ILE A 348 29.45 -6.94 -8.74
CA ILE A 348 30.59 -6.53 -7.90
C ILE A 348 30.25 -6.67 -6.40
N LEU A 349 29.06 -6.24 -5.97
CA LEU A 349 28.61 -6.39 -4.58
C LEU A 349 28.41 -7.86 -4.16
N PHE A 350 28.01 -8.74 -5.07
CA PHE A 350 27.90 -10.17 -4.76
C PHE A 350 29.25 -10.87 -4.67
N LEU A 351 30.25 -10.40 -5.43
CA LEU A 351 31.60 -10.95 -5.38
C LEU A 351 32.32 -10.63 -4.06
N THR A 352 31.86 -9.63 -3.30
CA THR A 352 32.38 -9.34 -1.95
C THR A 352 31.82 -10.26 -0.87
N LEU A 353 30.83 -11.10 -1.20
CA LEU A 353 30.16 -11.98 -0.24
C LEU A 353 30.80 -13.38 -0.19
N SER A 354 30.84 -13.94 1.01
CA SER A 354 31.28 -15.31 1.27
C SER A 354 30.13 -16.31 1.09
N LEU A 355 30.45 -17.60 0.86
CA LEU A 355 29.42 -18.66 0.81
C LEU A 355 28.60 -18.75 2.11
N SER A 356 29.20 -18.44 3.26
CA SER A 356 28.50 -18.38 4.54
C SER A 356 27.44 -17.28 4.60
N ASP A 357 27.60 -16.19 3.85
CA ASP A 357 26.61 -15.11 3.79
C ASP A 357 25.34 -15.60 3.08
N TYR A 358 25.49 -16.28 1.95
CA TYR A 358 24.37 -16.88 1.22
C TYR A 358 23.61 -17.91 2.07
N TYR A 359 24.35 -18.78 2.76
CA TYR A 359 23.73 -19.76 3.66
C TYR A 359 22.98 -19.07 4.81
N SER A 360 23.58 -18.05 5.43
CA SER A 360 22.97 -17.30 6.52
C SER A 360 21.68 -16.58 6.08
N VAL A 361 21.68 -15.97 4.88
CA VAL A 361 20.51 -15.32 4.28
C VAL A 361 19.40 -16.34 3.99
N PHE A 362 19.74 -17.52 3.49
CA PHE A 362 18.77 -18.59 3.25
C PHE A 362 18.12 -19.09 4.55
N ILE A 363 18.92 -19.31 5.59
CA ILE A 363 18.39 -19.70 6.91
C ILE A 363 17.50 -18.61 7.50
N ALA A 364 17.94 -17.35 7.43
CA ALA A 364 17.16 -16.19 7.85
C ALA A 364 15.80 -16.13 7.13
N ALA A 365 15.76 -16.51 5.85
CA ALA A 365 14.52 -16.57 5.06
C ALA A 365 13.52 -17.58 5.61
N ILE A 366 13.98 -18.77 5.99
CA ILE A 366 13.12 -19.81 6.57
C ILE A 366 12.46 -19.30 7.86
N TYR A 367 13.22 -18.64 8.75
CA TYR A 367 12.67 -18.07 9.98
C TYR A 367 11.60 -17.01 9.70
N SER A 368 11.84 -16.10 8.76
CA SER A 368 10.85 -15.06 8.42
C SER A 368 9.62 -15.64 7.71
N ILE A 369 9.77 -16.65 6.85
CA ILE A 369 8.63 -17.38 6.24
C ILE A 369 7.77 -18.01 7.34
N PHE A 370 8.40 -18.68 8.31
CA PHE A 370 7.69 -19.31 9.41
C PHE A 370 6.89 -18.29 10.23
N ARG A 371 7.51 -17.19 10.66
CA ARG A 371 6.82 -16.13 11.44
C ARG A 371 5.71 -15.47 10.64
N THR A 372 5.95 -15.19 9.37
CA THR A 372 4.94 -14.60 8.47
C THR A 372 3.73 -15.51 8.35
N THR A 373 3.96 -16.81 8.13
CA THR A 373 2.88 -17.80 8.02
C THR A 373 2.14 -17.96 9.35
N ALA A 374 2.86 -18.00 10.47
CA ALA A 374 2.27 -18.09 11.81
C ALA A 374 1.39 -16.86 12.13
N ALA A 375 1.88 -15.65 11.84
CA ALA A 375 1.11 -14.42 12.02
C ALA A 375 -0.16 -14.44 11.15
N LEU A 376 -0.06 -14.79 9.87
CA LEU A 376 -1.23 -14.88 8.99
C LEU A 376 -2.23 -15.94 9.45
N PHE A 377 -1.76 -17.09 9.93
CA PHE A 377 -2.61 -18.15 10.44
C PHE A 377 -3.37 -17.71 11.70
N ILE A 378 -2.67 -17.11 12.68
CA ILE A 378 -3.29 -16.59 13.90
C ILE A 378 -4.27 -15.47 13.57
N ALA A 379 -3.91 -14.55 12.67
CA ALA A 379 -4.81 -13.49 12.22
C ALA A 379 -6.08 -14.07 11.59
N ALA A 380 -5.95 -15.01 10.66
CA ALA A 380 -7.08 -15.66 10.00
C ALA A 380 -8.02 -16.37 11.00
N LEU A 381 -7.45 -17.02 12.02
CA LEU A 381 -8.21 -17.81 12.99
C LEU A 381 -9.27 -16.99 13.74
N TRP A 382 -8.98 -15.75 14.11
CA TRP A 382 -9.93 -14.88 14.83
C TRP A 382 -10.66 -13.89 13.92
N THR A 383 -10.00 -13.39 12.87
CA THR A 383 -10.61 -12.39 11.97
C THR A 383 -11.66 -12.98 11.05
N ILE A 384 -11.54 -14.25 10.62
CA ILE A 384 -12.55 -14.88 9.77
C ILE A 384 -13.88 -15.05 10.52
N PRO A 385 -13.93 -15.68 11.72
CA PRO A 385 -15.17 -15.78 12.48
C PRO A 385 -15.76 -14.41 12.84
N LEU A 386 -14.94 -13.48 13.33
CA LEU A 386 -15.42 -12.16 13.71
C LEU A 386 -15.93 -11.38 12.49
N GLY A 387 -15.22 -11.42 11.37
CA GLY A 387 -15.61 -10.72 10.15
C GLY A 387 -16.92 -11.24 9.58
N VAL A 388 -17.12 -12.56 9.60
CA VAL A 388 -18.39 -13.19 9.21
C VAL A 388 -19.51 -12.77 10.15
N TYR A 389 -19.27 -12.79 11.47
CA TYR A 389 -20.26 -12.36 12.45
C TYR A 389 -20.71 -10.91 12.21
N ILE A 390 -19.76 -10.00 12.01
CA ILE A 390 -20.03 -8.58 11.75
C ILE A 390 -20.74 -8.40 10.40
N GLY A 391 -20.24 -9.01 9.32
CA GLY A 391 -20.80 -8.82 7.98
C GLY A 391 -22.19 -9.44 7.80
N MET A 392 -22.50 -10.51 8.53
CA MET A 392 -23.84 -11.11 8.50
C MET A 392 -24.82 -10.44 9.47
N ASN A 393 -24.39 -9.59 10.40
CA ASN A 393 -25.25 -8.99 11.42
C ASN A 393 -25.23 -7.46 11.38
N THR A 394 -26.33 -6.85 10.92
CA THR A 394 -26.47 -5.40 10.78
C THR A 394 -26.27 -4.65 12.10
N LYS A 395 -26.73 -5.21 13.25
CA LYS A 395 -26.55 -4.58 14.57
C LYS A 395 -25.08 -4.59 14.99
N ALA A 396 -24.40 -5.73 14.79
CA ALA A 396 -22.97 -5.85 15.08
C ALA A 396 -22.14 -4.92 14.20
N SER A 397 -22.48 -4.81 12.91
CA SER A 397 -21.85 -3.88 11.97
C SER A 397 -21.94 -2.42 12.43
N LYS A 398 -23.12 -1.96 12.85
CA LYS A 398 -23.34 -0.57 13.33
C LYS A 398 -22.48 -0.20 14.54
N ILE A 399 -22.13 -1.16 15.41
CA ILE A 399 -21.37 -0.91 16.65
C ILE A 399 -19.88 -1.22 16.49
N LEU A 400 -19.54 -2.41 15.97
CA LEU A 400 -18.16 -2.90 15.94
C LEU A 400 -17.36 -2.31 14.78
N GLN A 401 -17.97 -2.05 13.62
CA GLN A 401 -17.24 -1.55 12.46
C GLN A 401 -16.56 -0.19 12.73
N PRO A 402 -17.22 0.82 13.35
CA PRO A 402 -16.56 2.07 13.72
C PRO A 402 -15.40 1.89 14.70
N ILE A 403 -15.55 1.02 15.71
CA ILE A 403 -14.50 0.74 16.71
C ILE A 403 -13.29 0.10 16.02
N ILE A 404 -13.54 -0.93 15.20
CA ILE A 404 -12.49 -1.63 14.45
C ILE A 404 -11.78 -0.67 13.49
N GLN A 405 -12.51 0.23 12.82
CA GLN A 405 -11.91 1.24 11.95
C GLN A 405 -10.94 2.14 12.71
N ILE A 406 -11.33 2.62 13.89
CA ILE A 406 -10.45 3.46 14.73
C ILE A 406 -9.21 2.67 15.18
N VAL A 407 -9.39 1.46 15.72
CA VAL A 407 -8.27 0.64 16.22
C VAL A 407 -7.33 0.23 15.08
N ALA A 408 -7.88 -0.17 13.93
CA ALA A 408 -7.10 -0.55 12.75
C ALA A 408 -6.37 0.63 12.10
N SER A 409 -6.84 1.85 12.33
CA SER A 409 -6.23 3.05 11.77
C SER A 409 -4.93 3.44 12.48
N VAL A 410 -4.71 2.95 13.71
CA VAL A 410 -3.47 3.21 14.45
C VAL A 410 -2.33 2.37 13.85
N PRO A 411 -1.24 2.98 13.38
CA PRO A 411 -0.16 2.23 12.77
C PRO A 411 0.52 1.36 13.81
N ALA A 412 0.75 0.09 13.45
CA ALA A 412 1.40 -0.87 14.32
C ALA A 412 2.75 -0.33 14.84
N THR A 413 3.55 0.28 13.96
CA THR A 413 4.84 0.90 14.28
C THR A 413 4.80 1.98 15.35
N ALA A 414 3.68 2.68 15.53
CA ALA A 414 3.53 3.68 16.59
C ALA A 414 3.39 3.04 17.97
N ILE A 415 2.79 1.85 18.05
CA ILE A 415 2.57 1.12 19.31
C ILE A 415 3.73 0.16 19.61
N PHE A 416 4.60 -0.13 18.64
CA PHE A 416 5.71 -1.07 18.79
C PHE A 416 6.59 -0.85 20.03
N PRO A 417 7.03 0.38 20.37
CA PRO A 417 7.84 0.60 21.55
C PRO A 417 7.14 0.18 22.85
N VAL A 418 5.84 0.49 22.98
CA VAL A 418 5.03 0.14 24.16
C VAL A 418 4.87 -1.37 24.29
N ILE A 419 4.58 -2.04 23.18
CA ILE A 419 4.40 -3.50 23.14
C ILE A 419 5.72 -4.22 23.40
N LEU A 420 6.83 -3.73 22.87
CA LEU A 420 8.15 -4.31 23.11
C LEU A 420 8.51 -4.27 24.60
N LEU A 421 8.32 -3.12 25.26
CA LEU A 421 8.54 -2.98 26.70
C LEU A 421 7.70 -3.97 27.53
N PHE A 422 6.46 -4.20 27.11
CA PHE A 422 5.58 -5.18 27.73
C PHE A 422 6.07 -6.62 27.51
N LEU A 423 6.46 -6.97 26.27
CA LEU A 423 6.96 -8.30 25.90
C LEU A 423 8.29 -8.64 26.60
N LEU A 424 9.18 -7.67 26.77
CA LEU A 424 10.44 -7.85 27.50
C LEU A 424 10.21 -8.23 28.96
N LYS A 425 9.11 -7.76 29.58
CA LYS A 425 8.76 -8.09 30.98
C LYS A 425 8.16 -9.49 31.15
N ILE A 426 7.45 -10.00 30.14
CA ILE A 426 6.71 -11.27 30.24
C ILE A 426 7.58 -12.49 29.92
N GLY A 427 8.68 -12.30 29.19
CA GLY A 427 9.53 -13.39 28.71
C GLY A 427 8.93 -14.08 27.48
N GLY A 428 9.79 -14.49 26.54
CA GLY A 428 9.40 -15.04 25.23
C GLY A 428 10.31 -14.59 24.08
N GLY A 429 11.10 -13.55 24.31
CA GLY A 429 12.09 -13.02 23.38
C GLY A 429 11.47 -12.39 22.12
N LEU A 430 12.31 -11.74 21.32
CA LEU A 430 11.86 -11.09 20.09
C LEU A 430 11.34 -12.10 19.06
N GLY A 431 11.71 -13.38 19.13
CA GLY A 431 11.21 -14.41 18.22
C GLY A 431 9.69 -14.56 18.22
N ILE A 432 9.06 -14.63 19.40
CA ILE A 432 7.59 -14.66 19.55
C ILE A 432 7.02 -13.25 19.45
N GLY A 433 7.73 -12.26 20.01
CA GLY A 433 7.35 -10.86 19.95
C GLY A 433 7.13 -10.36 18.51
N SER A 434 7.99 -10.75 17.56
CA SER A 434 7.84 -10.39 16.16
C SER A 434 6.52 -10.87 15.56
N ILE A 435 6.05 -12.07 15.92
CA ILE A 435 4.75 -12.59 15.43
C ILE A 435 3.61 -11.68 15.92
N PHE A 436 3.63 -11.31 17.20
CA PHE A 436 2.62 -10.41 17.76
C PHE A 436 2.67 -9.02 17.14
N LEU A 437 3.87 -8.45 16.96
CA LEU A 437 4.06 -7.15 16.30
C LEU A 437 3.58 -7.18 14.84
N MET A 438 3.81 -8.27 14.11
CA MET A 438 3.29 -8.46 12.76
C MET A 438 1.76 -8.57 12.72
N LEU A 439 1.13 -9.21 13.72
CA LEU A 439 -0.33 -9.32 13.81
C LEU A 439 -1.01 -7.94 13.88
N LEU A 440 -0.44 -7.01 14.66
CA LEU A 440 -0.99 -5.66 14.85
C LEU A 440 -1.23 -4.92 13.54
N GLY A 441 -0.38 -5.15 12.52
CA GLY A 441 -0.52 -4.50 11.22
C GLY A 441 -1.30 -5.31 10.19
N THR A 442 -1.37 -6.64 10.30
CA THR A 442 -1.78 -7.52 9.20
C THR A 442 -3.21 -8.03 9.30
N GLN A 443 -3.70 -8.19 10.52
CA GLN A 443 -5.01 -8.79 10.79
C GLN A 443 -6.19 -7.99 10.22
N TRP A 444 -6.06 -6.66 10.20
CA TRP A 444 -7.13 -5.77 9.75
C TRP A 444 -7.47 -5.96 8.26
N TYR A 445 -6.48 -6.28 7.43
CA TYR A 445 -6.71 -6.57 6.01
C TYR A 445 -7.61 -7.78 5.80
N ILE A 446 -7.41 -8.85 6.58
CA ILE A 446 -8.27 -10.04 6.52
C ILE A 446 -9.66 -9.69 7.04
N LEU A 447 -9.73 -9.04 8.21
CA LEU A 447 -11.00 -8.70 8.87
C LEU A 447 -11.91 -7.85 7.97
N PHE A 448 -11.41 -6.74 7.42
CA PHE A 448 -12.22 -5.85 6.58
C PHE A 448 -12.69 -6.52 5.29
N ASN A 449 -11.83 -7.33 4.65
CA ASN A 449 -12.23 -8.06 3.45
C ASN A 449 -13.27 -9.13 3.76
N VAL A 450 -13.13 -9.87 4.87
CA VAL A 450 -14.13 -10.86 5.29
C VAL A 450 -15.46 -10.19 5.64
N ILE A 451 -15.45 -9.03 6.32
CA ILE A 451 -16.67 -8.25 6.58
C ILE A 451 -17.35 -7.88 5.26
N ALA A 452 -16.60 -7.34 4.30
CA ALA A 452 -17.13 -6.98 2.98
C ALA A 452 -17.71 -8.19 2.24
N GLY A 453 -16.99 -9.31 2.22
CA GLY A 453 -17.45 -10.54 1.59
C GLY A 453 -18.72 -11.10 2.23
N ALA A 454 -18.76 -11.20 3.56
CA ALA A 454 -19.92 -11.68 4.28
C ALA A 454 -21.15 -10.77 4.12
N SER A 455 -20.94 -9.46 4.05
CA SER A 455 -22.01 -8.48 3.81
C SER A 455 -22.53 -8.53 2.37
N SER A 456 -21.71 -8.99 1.42
CA SER A 456 -22.08 -9.09 0.00
C SER A 456 -22.89 -10.35 -0.35
N ILE A 457 -23.02 -11.31 0.58
CA ILE A 457 -23.81 -12.52 0.36
C ILE A 457 -25.30 -12.12 0.18
N PRO A 458 -25.93 -12.42 -0.97
CA PRO A 458 -27.31 -12.06 -1.25
C PRO A 458 -28.28 -12.53 -0.15
N GLN A 459 -29.26 -11.69 0.16
CA GLN A 459 -30.27 -11.99 1.16
C GLN A 459 -31.04 -13.27 0.83
N ASP A 460 -31.39 -13.48 -0.45
CA ASP A 460 -32.10 -14.66 -0.93
C ASP A 460 -31.37 -15.98 -0.58
N LEU A 461 -30.04 -16.02 -0.73
CA LEU A 461 -29.24 -17.20 -0.36
C LEU A 461 -29.21 -17.42 1.16
N ARG A 462 -29.24 -16.33 1.94
CA ARG A 462 -29.31 -16.41 3.40
C ARG A 462 -30.66 -16.92 3.87
N GLU A 463 -31.75 -16.46 3.26
CA GLU A 463 -33.11 -16.92 3.53
C GLU A 463 -33.32 -18.36 3.09
N THR A 464 -32.82 -18.74 1.92
CA THR A 464 -32.81 -20.13 1.44
C THR A 464 -32.13 -21.05 2.45
N ALA A 465 -30.94 -20.69 2.94
CA ALA A 465 -30.25 -21.48 3.95
C ALA A 465 -31.04 -21.62 5.26
N LEU A 466 -31.83 -20.61 5.64
CA LEU A 466 -32.72 -20.68 6.81
C LEU A 466 -33.91 -21.62 6.56
N ILE A 467 -34.55 -21.56 5.38
CA ILE A 467 -35.67 -22.43 4.99
C ILE A 467 -35.23 -23.90 4.98
N TYR A 468 -34.06 -24.18 4.41
CA TYR A 468 -33.47 -25.52 4.39
C TYR A 468 -32.81 -25.93 5.72
N LYS A 469 -32.91 -25.10 6.77
CA LYS A 469 -32.35 -25.34 8.13
C LYS A 469 -30.85 -25.66 8.13
N ILE A 470 -30.10 -25.10 7.17
CA ILE A 470 -28.65 -25.30 7.07
C ILE A 470 -27.98 -24.52 8.21
N SER A 471 -27.32 -25.23 9.13
CA SER A 471 -26.72 -24.66 10.34
C SER A 471 -25.29 -25.17 10.60
N GLY A 472 -24.60 -24.55 11.57
CA GLY A 472 -23.26 -24.95 12.02
C GLY A 472 -22.24 -25.05 10.88
N ILE A 473 -21.47 -26.14 10.88
CA ILE A 473 -20.40 -26.39 9.89
C ILE A 473 -20.94 -26.51 8.46
N GLN A 474 -22.17 -27.00 8.28
CA GLN A 474 -22.76 -27.13 6.96
C GLN A 474 -23.02 -25.75 6.35
N LYS A 475 -23.53 -24.79 7.16
CA LYS A 475 -23.67 -23.39 6.73
C LYS A 475 -22.33 -22.78 6.35
N TRP A 476 -21.28 -23.08 7.11
CA TRP A 476 -19.93 -22.63 6.81
C TRP A 476 -19.41 -23.17 5.47
N LYS A 477 -19.54 -24.47 5.22
CA LYS A 477 -19.02 -25.12 4.00
C LYS A 477 -19.83 -24.80 2.74
N THR A 478 -21.15 -24.63 2.87
CA THR A 478 -22.05 -24.50 1.72
C THR A 478 -22.34 -23.06 1.34
N LEU A 479 -22.43 -22.15 2.31
CA LEU A 479 -22.82 -20.75 2.07
C LEU A 479 -21.68 -19.77 2.38
N ILE A 480 -21.17 -19.80 3.61
CA ILE A 480 -20.31 -18.73 4.12
C ILE A 480 -18.93 -18.77 3.45
N LEU A 481 -18.18 -19.88 3.58
CA LEU A 481 -16.84 -19.98 3.01
C LEU A 481 -16.85 -19.75 1.49
N PRO A 482 -17.72 -20.41 0.69
CA PRO A 482 -17.84 -20.13 -0.73
C PRO A 482 -18.11 -18.64 -1.04
N GLY A 483 -19.07 -18.03 -0.33
CA GLY A 483 -19.46 -16.64 -0.56
C GLY A 483 -18.36 -15.62 -0.20
N ILE A 484 -17.59 -15.87 0.86
CA ILE A 484 -16.50 -14.97 1.26
C ILE A 484 -15.16 -15.30 0.59
N PHE A 485 -15.00 -16.46 -0.05
CA PHE A 485 -13.70 -16.95 -0.51
C PHE A 485 -12.92 -15.97 -1.38
N PRO A 486 -13.51 -15.31 -2.40
CA PRO A 486 -12.80 -14.32 -3.21
C PRO A 486 -12.26 -13.15 -2.37
N TYR A 487 -13.08 -12.65 -1.43
CA TYR A 487 -12.70 -11.56 -0.54
C TYR A 487 -11.64 -12.01 0.47
N LEU A 488 -11.77 -13.21 1.03
CA LEU A 488 -10.78 -13.79 1.93
C LEU A 488 -9.41 -13.87 1.26
N LEU A 489 -9.35 -14.32 0.00
CA LEU A 489 -8.08 -14.34 -0.75
C LEU A 489 -7.52 -12.94 -0.94
N THR A 490 -8.34 -11.95 -1.31
CA THR A 490 -7.90 -10.54 -1.38
C THR A 490 -7.32 -10.08 -0.05
N GLY A 491 -8.02 -10.34 1.07
CA GLY A 491 -7.56 -9.98 2.40
C GLY A 491 -6.24 -10.66 2.79
N LEU A 492 -6.08 -11.95 2.49
CA LEU A 492 -4.86 -12.70 2.78
C LEU A 492 -3.66 -12.23 1.93
N ILE A 493 -3.87 -11.91 0.65
CA ILE A 493 -2.83 -11.36 -0.23
C ILE A 493 -2.33 -10.03 0.33
N THR A 494 -3.25 -9.11 0.65
CA THR A 494 -2.89 -7.80 1.20
C THR A 494 -2.22 -7.93 2.57
N ALA A 495 -2.74 -8.82 3.44
CA ALA A 495 -2.15 -9.10 4.74
C ALA A 495 -0.73 -9.66 4.62
N THR A 496 -0.47 -10.53 3.64
CA THR A 496 0.87 -11.10 3.39
C THR A 496 1.87 -10.00 3.02
N GLY A 497 1.50 -9.09 2.11
CA GLY A 497 2.35 -7.94 1.77
C GLY A 497 2.65 -7.04 2.97
N GLY A 498 1.65 -6.78 3.82
CA GLY A 498 1.83 -6.07 5.08
C GLY A 498 2.76 -6.81 6.06
N ALA A 499 2.65 -8.14 6.13
CA ALA A 499 3.42 -8.98 7.05
C ALA A 499 4.91 -8.96 6.72
N TRP A 500 5.26 -9.03 5.44
CA TRP A 500 6.66 -8.93 5.00
C TRP A 500 7.29 -7.56 5.28
N ASN A 501 6.50 -6.47 5.24
CA ASN A 501 7.00 -5.16 5.68
C ASN A 501 7.14 -5.11 7.21
N ALA A 502 6.17 -5.63 7.95
CA ALA A 502 6.20 -5.68 9.40
C ALA A 502 7.33 -6.57 9.94
N SER A 503 7.74 -7.62 9.23
CA SER A 503 8.86 -8.48 9.65
C SER A 503 10.18 -7.72 9.71
N ILE A 504 10.43 -6.78 8.80
CA ILE A 504 11.67 -5.97 8.78
C ILE A 504 11.83 -5.17 10.08
N VAL A 505 10.76 -4.52 10.53
CA VAL A 505 10.78 -3.70 11.75
C VAL A 505 10.66 -4.56 13.01
N SER A 506 9.89 -5.66 12.96
CA SER A 506 9.64 -6.46 14.15
C SER A 506 10.75 -7.45 14.48
N GLU A 507 11.62 -7.79 13.53
CA GLU A 507 12.75 -8.71 13.75
C GLU A 507 14.02 -8.00 14.22
N TYR A 508 14.09 -6.68 14.09
CA TYR A 508 15.22 -5.84 14.51
C TYR A 508 14.71 -4.51 15.05
N VAL A 509 14.86 -4.31 16.36
CA VAL A 509 14.39 -3.09 17.04
C VAL A 509 15.52 -2.52 17.87
N THR A 510 15.76 -1.23 17.72
CA THR A 510 16.63 -0.46 18.62
C THR A 510 15.77 0.34 19.57
N PHE A 511 15.96 0.12 20.87
CA PHE A 511 15.21 0.78 21.92
C PHE A 511 16.14 1.11 23.09
N GLY A 512 16.13 2.35 23.56
CA GLY A 512 16.93 2.77 24.72
C GLY A 512 18.45 2.62 24.52
N GLY A 513 18.92 2.67 23.27
CA GLY A 513 20.34 2.44 22.92
C GLY A 513 20.72 0.95 22.78
N GLU A 514 19.84 0.03 23.16
CA GLU A 514 20.05 -1.41 22.97
C GLU A 514 19.35 -1.90 21.72
N THR A 515 20.06 -2.72 20.92
CA THR A 515 19.48 -3.36 19.75
C THR A 515 19.11 -4.80 20.08
N ILE A 516 17.81 -5.08 20.00
CA ILE A 516 17.24 -6.41 20.16
C ILE A 516 16.91 -6.93 18.77
N LYS A 517 17.44 -8.12 18.44
CA LYS A 517 17.25 -8.75 17.14
C LYS A 517 16.93 -10.23 17.26
N THR A 518 16.30 -10.79 16.24
CA THR A 518 16.04 -12.22 16.11
C THR A 518 16.48 -12.71 14.73
N LYS A 519 16.81 -14.00 14.59
CA LYS A 519 17.18 -14.58 13.28
C LYS A 519 16.03 -14.42 12.29
N GLY A 520 16.25 -13.72 11.19
CA GLY A 520 15.25 -13.47 10.16
C GLY A 520 15.76 -12.54 9.06
N LEU A 521 15.18 -12.62 7.86
CA LEU A 521 15.54 -11.77 6.72
C LEU A 521 15.37 -10.29 7.04
N GLY A 522 14.32 -9.94 7.80
CA GLY A 522 14.07 -8.58 8.23
C GLY A 522 15.21 -8.05 9.09
N SER A 523 15.66 -8.84 10.06
CA SER A 523 16.83 -8.51 10.86
C SER A 523 18.10 -8.39 10.02
N MET A 524 18.27 -9.25 9.01
CA MET A 524 19.46 -9.24 8.18
C MET A 524 19.53 -7.98 7.30
N ILE A 525 18.38 -7.53 6.76
CA ILE A 525 18.25 -6.26 6.03
C ILE A 525 18.60 -5.08 6.95
N SER A 526 17.99 -5.01 8.14
CA SER A 526 18.23 -3.91 9.09
C SER A 526 19.67 -3.90 9.61
N GLU A 527 20.25 -5.07 9.89
CA GLU A 527 21.64 -5.16 10.33
C GLU A 527 22.65 -4.85 9.23
N SER A 528 22.43 -5.34 7.99
CA SER A 528 23.31 -5.04 6.85
C SER A 528 23.30 -3.55 6.52
N THR A 529 22.14 -2.94 6.68
CA THR A 529 21.95 -1.49 6.60
C THR A 529 22.82 -0.79 7.63
N VAL A 530 22.63 -1.12 8.91
CA VAL A 530 23.37 -0.47 9.99
C VAL A 530 24.85 -0.72 9.82
N THR A 531 25.32 -1.91 9.51
CA THR A 531 26.76 -2.21 9.37
C THR A 531 27.40 -1.60 8.11
N GLY A 532 26.62 -1.23 7.10
CA GLY A 532 27.11 -0.76 5.79
C GLY A 532 27.52 -1.91 4.86
N ASN A 533 27.09 -3.14 5.14
CA ASN A 533 27.31 -4.28 4.27
C ASN A 533 26.28 -4.27 3.11
N PHE A 534 26.55 -3.45 2.10
CA PHE A 534 25.65 -3.25 0.97
C PHE A 534 25.45 -4.50 0.10
N GLY A 535 26.43 -5.41 0.06
CA GLY A 535 26.28 -6.71 -0.60
C GLY A 535 25.24 -7.59 0.09
N LEU A 536 25.34 -7.71 1.42
CA LEU A 536 24.40 -8.51 2.21
C LEU A 536 23.00 -7.88 2.24
N LEU A 537 22.93 -6.55 2.25
CA LEU A 537 21.68 -5.80 2.12
C LEU A 537 20.97 -6.11 0.80
N LEU A 538 21.70 -6.02 -0.33
CA LEU A 538 21.16 -6.32 -1.66
C LEU A 538 20.70 -7.77 -1.75
N LEU A 539 21.53 -8.72 -1.29
CA LEU A 539 21.20 -10.15 -1.30
C LEU A 539 19.94 -10.46 -0.48
N SER A 540 19.85 -9.93 0.75
CA SER A 540 18.71 -10.15 1.65
C SER A 540 17.42 -9.54 1.07
N THR A 541 17.52 -8.34 0.51
CA THR A 541 16.40 -7.63 -0.13
C THR A 541 15.89 -8.37 -1.37
N LEU A 542 16.80 -8.84 -2.23
CA LEU A 542 16.44 -9.62 -3.41
C LEU A 542 15.83 -10.96 -3.05
N LEU A 543 16.39 -11.69 -2.07
CA LEU A 543 15.80 -12.96 -1.66
C LEU A 543 14.39 -12.76 -1.10
N MET A 544 14.18 -11.72 -0.28
CA MET A 544 12.85 -11.35 0.21
C MET A 544 11.89 -11.05 -0.96
N ALA A 545 12.29 -10.20 -1.92
CA ALA A 545 11.46 -9.91 -3.10
C ALA A 545 11.12 -11.16 -3.92
N ILE A 546 12.09 -12.05 -4.16
CA ILE A 546 11.89 -13.32 -4.87
C ILE A 546 10.88 -14.21 -4.13
N ILE A 547 10.99 -14.32 -2.80
CA ILE A 547 10.07 -15.11 -1.99
C ILE A 547 8.64 -14.56 -2.10
N VAL A 548 8.45 -13.26 -1.90
CA VAL A 548 7.11 -12.65 -1.96
C VAL A 548 6.50 -12.81 -3.36
N VAL A 549 7.26 -12.52 -4.42
CA VAL A 549 6.80 -12.68 -5.81
C VAL A 549 6.48 -14.14 -6.13
N SER A 550 7.28 -15.07 -5.64
CA SER A 550 7.05 -16.51 -5.85
C SER A 550 5.77 -16.98 -5.14
N ILE A 551 5.54 -16.55 -3.90
CA ILE A 551 4.32 -16.83 -3.15
C ILE A 551 3.09 -16.24 -3.88
N ASN A 552 3.17 -14.98 -4.32
CA ASN A 552 2.12 -14.31 -5.10
C ASN A 552 1.75 -15.07 -6.38
N ARG A 553 2.75 -15.54 -7.11
CA ARG A 553 2.53 -16.20 -8.40
C ARG A 553 2.12 -17.67 -8.28
N ILE A 554 2.72 -18.41 -7.35
CA ILE A 554 2.54 -19.86 -7.25
C ILE A 554 1.33 -20.20 -6.39
N ILE A 555 1.12 -19.47 -5.29
CA ILE A 555 0.05 -19.78 -4.32
C ILE A 555 -1.17 -18.90 -4.60
N TRP A 556 -1.02 -17.59 -4.45
CA TRP A 556 -2.17 -16.68 -4.44
C TRP A 556 -2.92 -16.64 -5.77
N LYS A 557 -2.17 -16.55 -6.88
CA LYS A 557 -2.78 -16.55 -8.22
C LYS A 557 -3.57 -17.83 -8.52
N ARG A 558 -3.08 -19.01 -8.10
CA ARG A 558 -3.78 -20.29 -8.30
C ARG A 558 -5.06 -20.37 -7.49
N LEU A 559 -5.00 -19.97 -6.21
CA LEU A 559 -6.19 -19.93 -5.35
C LEU A 559 -7.24 -18.97 -5.90
N PHE A 560 -6.80 -17.84 -6.46
CA PHE A 560 -7.70 -16.87 -7.06
C PHE A 560 -8.40 -17.40 -8.33
N MET A 561 -7.69 -18.15 -9.17
CA MET A 561 -8.31 -18.84 -10.33
C MET A 561 -9.41 -19.80 -9.87
N LEU A 562 -9.13 -20.61 -8.84
CA LEU A 562 -10.11 -21.52 -8.24
C LEU A 562 -11.33 -20.77 -7.69
N ALA A 563 -11.12 -19.59 -7.10
CA ALA A 563 -12.21 -18.75 -6.61
C ALA A 563 -13.16 -18.33 -7.73
N GLN A 564 -12.63 -17.98 -8.89
CA GLN A 564 -13.43 -17.55 -10.04
C GLN A 564 -14.16 -18.69 -10.74
N GLU A 565 -13.51 -19.84 -10.89
CA GLU A 565 -14.08 -20.98 -11.60
C GLU A 565 -15.17 -21.68 -10.77
N LYS A 566 -14.97 -21.81 -9.46
CA LYS A 566 -15.83 -22.63 -8.59
C LYS A 566 -16.86 -21.83 -7.79
N TYR A 567 -16.56 -20.58 -7.43
CA TYR A 567 -17.37 -19.81 -6.48
C TYR A 567 -17.95 -18.52 -7.10
N ARG A 568 -18.05 -18.43 -8.44
CA ARG A 568 -18.88 -17.40 -9.09
C ARG A 568 -20.33 -17.62 -8.71
N LEU A 569 -20.96 -16.59 -8.11
CA LEU A 569 -22.38 -16.57 -7.76
C LEU A 569 -23.27 -16.15 -8.95
N ASP A 570 -22.84 -16.45 -10.18
CA ASP A 570 -23.56 -16.09 -11.42
C ASP A 570 -24.52 -17.20 -11.85
#